data_AF-A0A835U507-F1
#
_entry.id   AF-A0A835U507-F1
#
_cell.length_a   1.000
_cell.length_b   1.000
_cell.length_c   1.000
_cell.angle_alpha   90.00
_cell.angle_beta   90.00
_cell.angle_gamma   90.00
#
_symmetry.space_group_name_H-M   'P 1'
#
loop_
_entity.id
_entity.type
_entity.pdbx_description
1 polymer ?
#
loop_
_entity_poly.entity_id
_entity_poly.type
_entity_poly.pdbx_seq_one_letter_code
_entity_poly.pdbx_strand_id
1 'polypeptide(L)'
;MAVFWSLCITFVFFFHHAAADRALGSLAANGVLILARSVSRGVESMVVSTDGMLPEWYRKAWGSLRTAVLAPVMRTAVVVCLVLSVMLLVEVVFMSVVSLFVKFLRWKPEKWYKWEAIGADLEGGNYNYPMVLVQIPMYNEKEVYKLSIGAACGLSWPSERMIIQVLDDSTDPEIKDLVEIECKIWASKGANIVYEIRDNRKGYKAGALKEGLGHSYVQQCDYVVIFDADFQPESDFLARAIPFLVHNPKVALVQARWEFGM
;
A
#
# COMPACT_ATOMS: atom_id res chain seq x y z
N MET A 1 -12.35 11.82 3.64
CA MET A 1 -11.43 12.66 2.83
C MET A 1 -10.21 11.83 2.52
N ALA A 2 -10.11 11.35 1.28
CA ALA A 2 -8.94 10.66 0.77
C ALA A 2 -7.80 11.65 0.70
N VAL A 3 -6.77 11.47 1.53
CA VAL A 3 -5.48 12.13 1.31
C VAL A 3 -4.71 11.19 0.39
N PHE A 4 -5.02 11.31 -0.90
CA PHE A 4 -4.15 10.83 -1.97
C PHE A 4 -2.95 11.78 -2.01
N TRP A 5 -1.87 11.44 -1.32
CA TRP A 5 -0.53 11.81 -1.76
C TRP A 5 0.37 10.59 -1.66
N SER A 6 0.97 10.32 -2.80
CA SER A 6 1.98 9.33 -3.08
C SER A 6 3.11 9.36 -2.06
N LEU A 7 3.30 8.24 -1.35
CA LEU A 7 4.60 7.73 -0.91
C LEU A 7 4.41 6.28 -0.50
N CYS A 8 4.76 5.38 -1.41
CA CYS A 8 5.13 4.02 -1.05
C CYS A 8 6.16 4.07 0.09
N ILE A 9 6.02 3.12 1.01
CA ILE A 9 6.96 2.76 2.09
C ILE A 9 6.95 3.73 3.27
N THR A 10 6.20 3.38 4.32
CA THR A 10 6.72 3.42 5.69
C THR A 10 6.01 2.36 6.52
N PHE A 11 6.82 1.48 7.10
CA PHE A 11 6.47 0.49 8.11
C PHE A 11 5.43 1.00 9.11
N VAL A 12 4.27 0.37 9.15
CA VAL A 12 3.38 0.45 10.32
C VAL A 12 3.98 -0.44 11.40
N PHE A 13 4.90 0.11 12.19
CA PHE A 13 5.20 -0.46 13.50
C PHE A 13 3.99 -0.21 14.39
N PHE A 14 3.26 -1.29 14.66
CA PHE A 14 2.27 -1.37 15.72
C PHE A 14 2.99 -1.15 17.06
N PHE A 15 2.80 -0.01 17.70
CA PHE A 15 3.10 0.11 19.13
C PHE A 15 1.80 -0.10 19.90
N HIS A 16 1.71 -1.28 20.52
CA HIS A 16 0.71 -1.61 21.53
C HIS A 16 0.93 -0.70 22.77
N HIS A 17 -0.16 -0.45 23.48
CA HIS A 17 -0.29 0.43 24.65
C HIS A 17 0.94 0.52 25.58
N ALA A 18 1.38 1.75 25.87
CA ALA A 18 1.80 2.17 27.20
C ALA A 18 1.68 3.70 27.34
N ALA A 19 0.91 4.13 28.34
CA ALA A 19 0.80 5.51 28.75
C ALA A 19 2.12 6.02 29.35
N ALA A 20 2.52 7.25 29.03
CA ALA A 20 3.34 8.08 29.91
C ALA A 20 3.20 9.56 29.56
N ASP A 21 2.95 10.33 30.61
CA ASP A 21 2.55 11.72 30.68
C ASP A 21 3.60 12.77 30.25
N ARG A 22 3.05 13.94 29.88
CA ARG A 22 3.56 15.32 30.10
C ARG A 22 5.07 15.47 30.38
N ALA A 23 5.90 15.44 29.34
CA ALA A 23 7.25 16.04 29.40
C ALA A 23 7.82 16.46 28.02
N LEU A 24 7.01 16.50 26.96
CA LEU A 24 7.53 16.45 25.58
C LEU A 24 8.02 17.78 25.00
N GLY A 25 7.70 18.93 25.62
CA GLY A 25 8.07 20.26 25.08
C GLY A 25 9.50 20.71 25.39
N SER A 26 10.09 20.22 26.49
CA SER A 26 11.44 20.62 26.96
C SER A 26 12.53 19.60 26.60
N LEU A 27 12.15 18.32 26.42
CA LEU A 27 13.08 17.25 26.06
C LEU A 27 13.54 17.29 24.60
N ALA A 28 12.69 17.71 23.67
CA ALA A 28 13.03 17.70 22.24
C ALA A 28 14.14 18.72 21.89
N ALA A 29 14.07 19.94 22.44
CA ALA A 29 15.09 20.97 22.23
C ALA A 29 16.44 20.60 22.86
N ASN A 30 16.40 20.00 24.06
CA ASN A 30 17.60 19.49 24.73
C ASN A 30 18.17 18.24 24.02
N GLY A 31 17.32 17.38 23.49
CA GLY A 31 17.71 16.18 22.74
C GLY A 31 18.49 16.52 21.47
N VAL A 32 18.05 17.50 20.69
CA VAL A 32 18.75 17.95 19.47
C VAL A 32 20.13 18.54 19.80
N LEU A 33 20.24 19.35 20.86
CA LEU A 33 21.49 19.92 21.33
C LEU A 33 22.46 18.85 21.88
N ILE A 34 21.94 17.83 22.57
CA ILE A 34 22.72 16.70 23.06
C ILE A 34 23.22 15.83 21.91
N LEU A 35 22.37 15.56 20.90
CA LEU A 35 22.74 14.80 19.72
C LEU A 35 23.82 15.52 18.91
N ALA A 36 23.65 16.83 18.68
CA ALA A 36 24.63 17.65 17.99
C ALA A 36 26.00 17.67 18.72
N ARG A 37 25.99 17.79 20.06
CA ARG A 37 27.21 17.70 20.87
C ARG A 37 27.83 16.30 20.86
N SER A 38 27.02 15.24 20.85
CA SER A 38 27.49 13.85 20.81
C SER A 38 28.10 13.49 19.47
N VAL A 39 27.51 13.94 18.36
CA VAL A 39 28.06 13.80 17.01
C VAL A 39 29.37 14.58 16.90
N SER A 40 29.41 15.82 17.40
CA SER A 40 30.65 16.62 17.42
C SER A 40 31.78 15.91 18.19
N ARG A 41 31.49 15.35 19.37
CA ARG A 41 32.49 14.61 20.15
C ARG A 41 32.90 13.28 19.53
N GLY A 42 31.97 12.56 18.89
CA GLY A 42 32.28 11.31 18.18
C GLY A 42 33.20 11.54 16.98
N VAL A 43 32.98 12.64 16.26
CA VAL A 43 33.88 13.08 15.18
C VAL A 43 35.25 13.48 15.75
N GLU A 44 35.31 14.16 16.90
CA GLU A 44 36.58 14.49 17.57
C GLU A 44 37.32 13.27 18.13
N SER A 45 36.62 12.22 18.57
CA SER A 45 37.25 11.03 19.16
C SER A 45 37.82 10.07 18.11
N MET A 46 37.16 9.90 16.95
CA MET A 46 37.72 9.12 15.82
C MET A 46 39.01 9.73 15.27
N VAL A 47 39.24 11.00 15.57
CA VAL A 47 40.28 11.86 15.02
C VAL A 47 41.62 11.75 15.77
N VAL A 48 41.61 11.40 17.05
CA VAL A 48 42.82 11.36 17.91
C VAL A 48 43.57 10.03 17.79
N SER A 49 42.94 8.97 17.26
CA SER A 49 43.49 7.62 17.28
C SER A 49 44.59 7.33 16.23
N THR A 50 44.92 8.26 15.33
CA THR A 50 45.82 7.99 14.18
C THR A 50 47.12 8.80 14.12
N ASP A 51 47.39 9.67 15.09
CA ASP A 51 48.48 10.66 14.98
C ASP A 51 49.89 10.15 15.39
N GLY A 52 49.99 8.94 15.97
CA GLY A 52 51.22 8.47 16.63
C GLY A 52 52.29 7.77 15.76
N MET A 53 52.03 7.41 14.50
CA MET A 53 52.90 6.49 13.74
C MET A 53 53.20 6.87 12.27
N LEU A 54 52.99 8.11 11.84
CA LEU A 54 53.07 8.49 10.41
C LEU A 54 54.12 9.59 10.11
N PRO A 55 54.80 9.52 8.93
CA PRO A 55 55.78 10.53 8.49
C PRO A 55 55.21 11.96 8.47
N GLU A 56 56.05 12.96 8.72
CA GLU A 56 55.62 14.38 8.82
C GLU A 56 54.94 14.91 7.56
N TRP A 57 55.42 14.52 6.37
CA TRP A 57 54.81 14.92 5.10
C TRP A 57 53.41 14.32 4.93
N TYR A 58 53.19 13.09 5.41
CA TYR A 58 51.88 12.43 5.41
C TYR A 58 50.93 13.14 6.38
N ARG A 59 51.38 13.49 7.59
CA ARG A 59 50.56 14.24 8.56
C ARG A 59 50.10 15.60 8.01
N LYS A 60 50.98 16.32 7.31
CA LYS A 60 50.64 17.61 6.71
C LYS A 60 49.65 17.47 5.55
N ALA A 61 49.87 16.49 4.66
CA ALA A 61 48.95 16.18 3.56
C ALA A 61 47.58 15.69 4.07
N TRP A 62 47.59 14.82 5.09
CA TRP A 62 46.39 14.31 5.76
C TRP A 62 45.61 15.41 6.45
N GLY A 63 46.28 16.32 7.17
CA GLY A 63 45.65 17.50 7.79
C GLY A 63 44.97 18.42 6.78
N SER A 64 45.62 18.70 5.64
CA SER A 64 45.05 19.51 4.56
C SER A 64 43.85 18.83 3.90
N LEU A 65 43.95 17.55 3.53
CA LEU A 65 42.84 16.79 2.95
C LEU A 65 41.64 16.72 3.91
N ARG A 66 41.93 16.49 5.18
CA ARG A 66 40.92 16.34 6.21
C ARG A 66 40.16 17.64 6.48
N THR A 67 40.84 18.78 6.51
CA THR A 67 40.21 20.08 6.77
C THR A 67 39.51 20.64 5.53
N ALA A 68 40.09 20.46 4.34
CA ALA A 68 39.54 20.99 3.10
C ALA A 68 38.40 20.13 2.51
N VAL A 69 38.42 18.82 2.73
CA VAL A 69 37.49 17.89 2.06
C VAL A 69 36.68 17.07 3.06
N LEU A 70 37.32 16.32 3.95
CA LEU A 70 36.59 15.38 4.82
C LEU A 70 35.67 16.10 5.82
N ALA A 71 36.17 17.14 6.49
CA ALA A 71 35.40 17.90 7.47
C ALA A 71 34.15 18.59 6.88
N PRO A 72 34.21 19.32 5.74
CA PRO A 72 33.01 19.90 5.16
C PRO A 72 32.04 18.83 4.63
N VAL A 73 32.53 17.73 4.04
CA VAL A 73 31.67 16.63 3.57
C VAL A 73 30.93 15.94 4.73
N MET A 74 31.61 15.67 5.83
CA MET A 74 30.97 15.09 7.01
C MET A 74 29.96 16.06 7.64
N ARG A 75 30.27 17.36 7.68
CA ARG A 75 29.33 18.39 8.17
C ARG A 75 28.09 18.48 7.30
N THR A 76 28.24 18.50 5.98
CA THR A 76 27.08 18.56 5.07
C THR A 76 26.24 17.28 5.19
N ALA A 77 26.86 16.11 5.27
CA ALA A 77 26.15 14.84 5.47
C ALA A 77 25.34 14.85 6.78
N VAL A 78 25.94 15.28 7.91
CA VAL A 78 25.23 15.38 9.20
C VAL A 78 24.07 16.36 9.11
N VAL A 79 24.25 17.52 8.47
CA VAL A 79 23.17 18.50 8.28
C VAL A 79 22.03 17.91 7.44
N VAL A 80 22.34 17.22 6.35
CA VAL A 80 21.33 16.55 5.51
C VAL A 80 20.57 15.50 6.32
N CYS A 81 21.28 14.64 7.07
CA CYS A 81 20.65 13.65 7.94
C CYS A 81 19.73 14.30 8.99
N LEU A 82 20.14 15.42 9.59
CA LEU A 82 19.31 16.15 10.54
C LEU A 82 18.06 16.74 9.89
N VAL A 83 18.19 17.34 8.70
CA VAL A 83 17.05 17.89 7.95
C VAL A 83 16.05 16.79 7.62
N LEU A 84 16.50 15.66 7.09
CA LEU A 84 15.63 14.51 6.81
C LEU A 84 14.96 13.97 8.07
N SER A 85 15.70 13.88 9.18
CA SER A 85 15.15 13.42 10.46
C SER A 85 14.06 14.36 10.99
N VAL A 86 14.27 15.68 10.89
CA VAL A 86 13.26 16.67 11.29
C VAL A 86 12.05 16.63 10.37
N MET A 87 12.25 16.48 9.06
CA MET A 87 11.15 16.35 8.09
C MET A 87 10.26 15.15 8.42
N LEU A 88 10.85 13.98 8.66
CA LEU A 88 10.11 12.77 9.05
C LEU A 88 9.39 12.93 10.39
N LEU A 89 10.04 13.59 11.37
CA LEU A 89 9.41 13.87 12.66
C LEU A 89 8.18 14.76 12.51
N VAL A 90 8.29 15.84 11.71
CA VAL A 90 7.17 16.74 11.45
C VAL A 90 6.02 15.99 10.78
N GLU A 91 6.31 15.11 9.82
CA GLU A 91 5.31 14.31 9.13
C GLU A 91 4.58 13.35 10.09
N VAL A 92 5.31 12.63 10.96
CA VAL A 92 4.72 11.74 11.97
C VAL A 92 3.90 12.51 12.99
N VAL A 93 4.40 13.64 13.48
CA VAL A 93 3.67 14.49 14.44
C VAL A 93 2.39 14.99 13.79
N PHE A 94 2.46 15.51 12.57
CA PHE A 94 1.29 15.96 11.82
C PHE A 94 0.26 14.84 11.65
N MET A 95 0.66 13.66 11.18
CA MET A 95 -0.23 12.51 11.03
C MET A 95 -0.83 12.05 12.37
N SER A 96 -0.06 12.12 13.46
CA SER A 96 -0.54 11.76 14.80
C SER A 96 -1.58 12.75 15.32
N VAL A 97 -1.38 14.06 15.12
CA VAL A 97 -2.33 15.12 15.52
C VAL A 97 -3.61 14.98 14.73
N VAL A 98 -3.53 14.79 13.41
CA VAL A 98 -4.70 14.57 12.55
C VAL A 98 -5.46 13.31 12.99
N SER A 99 -4.77 12.21 13.24
CA SER A 99 -5.39 10.95 13.70
C SER A 99 -6.09 11.11 15.06
N LEU A 100 -5.44 11.78 16.02
CA LEU A 100 -6.03 12.07 17.33
C LEU A 100 -7.24 12.99 17.21
N PHE A 101 -7.17 14.01 16.36
CA PHE A 101 -8.28 14.93 16.10
C PHE A 101 -9.49 14.22 15.50
N VAL A 102 -9.28 13.38 14.47
CA VAL A 102 -10.33 12.55 13.84
C VAL A 102 -10.97 11.59 14.85
N LYS A 103 -10.14 10.93 15.68
CA LYS A 103 -10.61 10.03 16.76
C LYS A 103 -11.41 10.80 17.82
N PHE A 104 -10.91 11.95 18.25
CA PHE A 104 -11.54 12.81 19.25
C PHE A 104 -12.90 13.31 18.77
N LEU A 105 -13.00 13.77 17.52
CA LEU A 105 -14.25 14.20 16.91
C LEU A 105 -15.19 13.06 16.50
N ARG A 106 -14.78 11.79 16.69
CA ARG A 106 -15.54 10.59 16.29
C ARG A 106 -16.07 10.71 14.86
N TRP A 107 -15.23 11.22 13.97
CA TRP A 107 -15.52 11.33 12.54
C TRP A 107 -15.36 9.94 11.91
N LYS A 108 -16.43 9.14 12.01
CA LYS A 108 -16.52 7.85 11.31
C LYS A 108 -17.06 8.07 9.89
N PRO A 109 -16.55 7.32 8.89
CA PRO A 109 -17.09 7.32 7.54
C PRO A 109 -18.60 7.05 7.52
N GLU A 110 -19.08 6.18 8.42
CA GLU A 110 -20.50 5.82 8.62
C GLU A 110 -21.42 7.02 8.85
N LYS A 111 -20.91 8.15 9.37
CA LYS A 111 -21.71 9.36 9.62
C LYS A 111 -21.82 10.27 8.40
N TRP A 112 -20.90 10.15 7.45
CA TRP A 112 -20.76 11.09 6.33
C TRP A 112 -21.21 10.46 5.01
N TYR A 113 -21.07 9.14 4.90
CA TYR A 113 -21.41 8.39 3.72
C TYR A 113 -22.56 7.43 4.01
N LYS A 114 -23.50 7.37 3.07
CA LYS A 114 -24.54 6.35 3.07
C LYS A 114 -23.91 5.02 2.69
N TRP A 115 -24.08 4.01 3.54
CA TRP A 115 -23.46 2.69 3.40
C TRP A 115 -24.46 1.55 3.54
N GLU A 116 -25.74 1.90 3.65
CA GLU A 116 -26.85 0.95 3.80
C GLU A 116 -26.82 -0.07 2.66
N ALA A 117 -26.91 -1.35 3.02
CA ALA A 117 -26.88 -2.44 2.06
C ALA A 117 -27.93 -2.23 0.96
N ILE A 118 -27.56 -2.57 -0.29
CA ILE A 118 -28.51 -2.52 -1.40
C ILE A 118 -29.60 -3.54 -1.09
N GLY A 119 -30.82 -3.06 -0.91
CA GLY A 119 -31.98 -3.90 -0.61
C GLY A 119 -32.26 -4.84 -1.78
N ALA A 120 -32.44 -6.13 -1.47
CA ALA A 120 -33.08 -7.05 -2.38
C ALA A 120 -34.57 -6.67 -2.44
N ASP A 121 -34.93 -5.75 -3.34
CA ASP A 121 -36.34 -5.45 -3.56
C ASP A 121 -37.03 -6.71 -4.10
N LEU A 122 -38.06 -7.18 -3.39
CA LEU A 122 -38.82 -8.37 -3.75
C LEU A 122 -39.43 -8.28 -5.17
N GLU A 123 -39.63 -7.06 -5.68
CA GLU A 123 -40.17 -6.78 -7.02
C GLU A 123 -39.08 -6.61 -8.10
N GLY A 124 -37.85 -6.25 -7.72
CA GLY A 124 -36.74 -5.96 -8.63
C GLY A 124 -35.73 -7.09 -8.82
N GLY A 125 -35.75 -8.11 -7.95
CA GLY A 125 -34.83 -9.24 -8.01
C GLY A 125 -33.35 -8.83 -8.02
N ASN A 126 -32.50 -9.63 -8.66
CA ASN A 126 -31.07 -9.33 -8.79
C ASN A 126 -30.76 -8.14 -9.72
N TYR A 127 -31.77 -7.50 -10.34
CA TYR A 127 -31.53 -6.39 -11.27
C TYR A 127 -31.12 -5.09 -10.58
N ASN A 128 -31.36 -4.97 -9.28
CA ASN A 128 -30.93 -3.82 -8.48
C ASN A 128 -29.42 -3.80 -8.18
N TYR A 129 -28.74 -4.93 -8.38
CA TYR A 129 -27.30 -5.00 -8.16
C TYR A 129 -26.56 -4.43 -9.37
N PRO A 130 -25.65 -3.46 -9.18
CA PRO A 130 -24.83 -2.95 -10.26
C PRO A 130 -23.90 -4.04 -10.78
N MET A 131 -23.49 -3.91 -12.03
CA MET A 131 -22.62 -4.89 -12.67
C MET A 131 -21.17 -4.64 -12.22
N VAL A 132 -20.55 -5.62 -11.56
CA VAL A 132 -19.20 -5.52 -10.99
C VAL A 132 -18.18 -6.38 -11.75
N LEU A 133 -17.12 -5.75 -12.26
CA LEU A 133 -15.92 -6.46 -12.72
C LEU A 133 -14.98 -6.73 -11.54
N VAL A 134 -14.54 -7.97 -11.37
CA VAL A 134 -13.51 -8.38 -10.42
C VAL A 134 -12.25 -8.75 -11.21
N GLN A 135 -11.20 -7.93 -11.14
CA GLN A 135 -9.93 -8.19 -11.82
C GLN A 135 -8.92 -8.83 -10.87
N ILE A 136 -8.27 -9.91 -11.32
CA ILE A 136 -7.21 -10.61 -10.60
C ILE A 136 -5.98 -10.71 -11.51
N PRO A 137 -5.03 -9.74 -11.45
CA PRO A 137 -3.78 -9.84 -12.17
C PRO A 137 -2.84 -10.88 -11.53
N MET A 138 -2.36 -11.84 -12.32
CA MET A 138 -1.48 -12.93 -11.90
C MET A 138 -0.15 -12.89 -12.66
N TYR A 139 0.93 -13.28 -11.98
CA TYR A 139 2.26 -13.44 -12.59
C TYR A 139 3.09 -14.49 -11.84
N ASN A 140 3.19 -15.69 -12.40
CA ASN A 140 3.91 -16.84 -11.85
C ASN A 140 3.47 -17.22 -10.42
N GLU A 141 2.16 -17.15 -10.13
CA GLU A 141 1.56 -17.32 -8.81
C GLU A 141 1.10 -18.77 -8.54
N LYS A 142 2.05 -19.71 -8.46
CA LYS A 142 1.76 -21.15 -8.41
C LYS A 142 1.07 -21.60 -7.12
N GLU A 143 1.35 -20.95 -6.00
CA GLU A 143 0.87 -21.39 -4.69
C GLU A 143 -0.51 -20.80 -4.34
N VAL A 144 -0.82 -19.61 -4.85
CA VAL A 144 -1.97 -18.81 -4.40
C VAL A 144 -3.13 -18.75 -5.39
N TYR A 145 -2.93 -19.09 -6.67
CA TYR A 145 -3.96 -18.93 -7.71
C TYR A 145 -5.30 -19.59 -7.35
N LYS A 146 -5.28 -20.81 -6.81
CA LYS A 146 -6.51 -21.54 -6.42
C LYS A 146 -7.29 -20.82 -5.34
N LEU A 147 -6.59 -20.32 -4.33
CA LEU A 147 -7.20 -19.65 -3.18
C LEU A 147 -7.78 -18.30 -3.61
N SER A 148 -7.05 -17.54 -4.43
CA SER A 148 -7.50 -16.23 -4.91
C SER A 148 -8.69 -16.34 -5.87
N ILE A 149 -8.63 -17.23 -6.87
CA ILE A 149 -9.76 -17.48 -7.79
C ILE A 149 -10.96 -18.01 -6.99
N GLY A 150 -10.74 -18.95 -6.07
CA GLY A 150 -11.79 -19.50 -5.24
C GLY A 150 -12.46 -18.44 -4.35
N ALA A 151 -11.68 -17.55 -3.74
CA ALA A 151 -12.21 -16.46 -2.92
C ALA A 151 -12.99 -15.44 -3.76
N ALA A 152 -12.51 -15.08 -4.95
CA ALA A 152 -13.24 -14.19 -5.86
C ALA A 152 -14.55 -14.81 -6.36
N CYS A 153 -14.54 -16.10 -6.72
CA CYS A 153 -15.74 -16.85 -7.10
C CYS A 153 -16.70 -17.07 -5.93
N GLY A 154 -16.21 -17.00 -4.69
CA GLY A 154 -16.99 -17.15 -3.46
C GLY A 154 -17.63 -15.86 -2.95
N LEU A 155 -17.49 -14.74 -3.65
CA LEU A 155 -18.13 -13.47 -3.29
C LEU A 155 -19.65 -13.61 -3.34
N SER A 156 -20.31 -13.15 -2.29
CA SER A 156 -21.77 -13.11 -2.15
C SER A 156 -22.34 -11.97 -2.99
N TRP A 157 -22.38 -12.19 -4.30
CA TRP A 157 -22.94 -11.30 -5.31
C TRP A 157 -23.65 -12.13 -6.38
N PRO A 158 -24.72 -11.64 -7.02
CA PRO A 158 -25.36 -12.39 -8.10
C PRO A 158 -24.38 -12.69 -9.24
N SER A 159 -24.26 -13.96 -9.65
CA SER A 159 -23.29 -14.41 -10.66
C SER A 159 -23.49 -13.74 -12.02
N GLU A 160 -24.72 -13.37 -12.36
CA GLU A 160 -25.08 -12.63 -13.57
C GLU A 160 -24.80 -11.13 -13.48
N ARG A 161 -24.50 -10.62 -12.28
CA ARG A 161 -24.10 -9.23 -11.98
C ARG A 161 -22.63 -9.10 -11.58
N MET A 162 -21.85 -10.16 -11.75
CA MET A 162 -20.41 -10.19 -11.51
C MET A 162 -19.70 -10.81 -12.71
N ILE A 163 -18.56 -10.25 -13.10
CA ILE A 163 -17.64 -10.87 -14.05
C ILE A 163 -16.28 -10.95 -13.36
N ILE A 164 -15.71 -12.14 -13.27
CA ILE A 164 -14.37 -12.34 -12.73
C ILE A 164 -13.41 -12.43 -13.92
N GLN A 165 -12.45 -11.52 -13.98
CA GLN A 165 -11.45 -11.46 -15.03
C GLN A 165 -10.08 -11.79 -14.45
N VAL A 166 -9.57 -12.97 -14.77
CA VAL A 166 -8.22 -13.40 -14.40
C VAL A 166 -7.28 -12.97 -15.52
N LEU A 167 -6.35 -12.05 -15.21
CA LEU A 167 -5.41 -11.47 -16.15
C LEU A 167 -4.04 -12.12 -15.91
N ASP A 168 -3.65 -13.11 -16.72
CA ASP A 168 -2.43 -13.88 -16.49
C ASP A 168 -1.28 -13.44 -17.42
N ASP A 169 -0.27 -12.83 -16.79
CA ASP A 169 0.99 -12.41 -17.43
C ASP A 169 2.12 -13.43 -17.24
N SER A 170 1.83 -14.62 -16.71
CA SER A 170 2.83 -15.66 -16.40
C SER A 170 3.62 -16.08 -17.64
N THR A 171 4.90 -16.37 -17.42
CA THR A 171 5.82 -16.84 -18.46
C THR A 171 5.95 -18.35 -18.48
N ASP A 172 5.67 -19.00 -17.35
CA ASP A 172 5.75 -20.46 -17.20
C ASP A 172 4.48 -21.12 -17.77
N PRO A 173 4.59 -21.93 -18.84
CA PRO A 173 3.44 -22.62 -19.43
C PRO A 173 2.70 -23.52 -18.44
N GLU A 174 3.40 -24.17 -17.51
CA GLU A 174 2.75 -25.05 -16.53
C GLU A 174 1.83 -24.25 -15.60
N ILE A 175 2.24 -23.04 -15.21
CA ILE A 175 1.42 -22.16 -14.36
C ILE A 175 0.20 -21.67 -15.13
N LYS A 176 0.37 -21.27 -16.39
CA LYS A 176 -0.74 -20.82 -17.25
C LYS A 176 -1.80 -21.91 -17.41
N ASP A 177 -1.37 -23.14 -17.67
CA ASP A 177 -2.27 -24.29 -17.81
C ASP A 177 -3.05 -24.54 -16.51
N LEU A 178 -2.38 -24.45 -15.36
CA LEU A 178 -3.00 -24.63 -14.06
C LEU A 178 -4.06 -23.56 -13.75
N VAL A 179 -3.75 -22.29 -14.02
CA VAL A 179 -4.68 -21.17 -13.83
C VAL A 179 -5.88 -21.30 -14.77
N GLU A 180 -5.65 -21.64 -16.04
CA GLU A 180 -6.72 -21.84 -17.02
C GLU A 180 -7.65 -23.00 -16.62
N ILE A 181 -7.09 -24.12 -16.15
CA ILE A 181 -7.86 -25.27 -15.66
C ILE A 181 -8.74 -24.86 -14.48
N GLU A 182 -8.19 -24.13 -13.50
CA GLU A 182 -8.97 -23.66 -12.34
C GLU A 182 -10.11 -22.73 -12.77
N CYS A 183 -9.86 -21.82 -13.72
CA CYS A 183 -10.90 -20.96 -14.29
C CYS A 183 -12.01 -21.80 -14.95
N LYS A 184 -11.67 -22.84 -15.71
CA LYS A 184 -12.65 -23.76 -16.34
C LYS A 184 -13.47 -24.53 -15.30
N ILE A 185 -12.84 -24.97 -14.20
CA ILE A 185 -13.54 -25.63 -13.09
C ILE A 185 -14.59 -24.68 -12.49
N TRP A 186 -14.24 -23.44 -12.19
CA TRP A 186 -15.20 -22.47 -11.65
C TRP A 186 -16.28 -22.07 -12.65
N ALA A 187 -15.92 -21.92 -13.94
CA ALA A 187 -16.90 -21.71 -15.00
C ALA A 187 -17.93 -22.84 -15.07
N SER A 188 -17.50 -24.11 -14.93
CA SER A 188 -18.40 -25.26 -14.90
C SER A 188 -19.34 -25.29 -13.69
N LYS A 189 -18.97 -24.61 -12.60
CA LYS A 189 -19.80 -24.43 -11.40
C LYS A 189 -20.80 -23.28 -11.52
N GLY A 190 -20.80 -22.58 -12.66
CA GLY A 190 -21.69 -21.43 -12.93
C GLY A 190 -21.11 -20.07 -12.54
N ALA A 191 -19.81 -19.98 -12.22
CA ALA A 191 -19.16 -18.69 -12.04
C ALA A 191 -18.95 -18.02 -13.40
N ASN A 192 -19.24 -16.72 -13.49
CA ASN A 192 -18.97 -15.92 -14.68
C ASN A 192 -17.51 -15.45 -14.67
N ILE A 193 -16.61 -16.34 -15.07
CA ILE A 193 -15.15 -16.14 -15.05
C ILE A 193 -14.57 -16.18 -16.46
N VAL A 194 -13.66 -15.24 -16.74
CA VAL A 194 -12.94 -15.11 -18.00
C VAL A 194 -11.45 -15.13 -17.71
N TYR A 195 -10.74 -15.99 -18.42
CA TYR A 195 -9.28 -16.09 -18.37
C TYR A 195 -8.70 -15.37 -19.59
N GLU A 196 -7.89 -14.34 -19.35
CA GLU A 196 -7.29 -13.51 -20.38
C GLU A 196 -5.77 -13.55 -20.26
N ILE A 197 -5.12 -13.74 -21.41
CA ILE A 197 -3.67 -13.73 -21.56
C ILE A 197 -3.30 -12.72 -22.63
N ARG A 198 -2.16 -12.05 -22.45
CA ARG A 198 -1.64 -11.12 -23.45
C ARG A 198 -0.23 -11.51 -23.90
N ASP A 199 0.12 -11.10 -25.11
CA ASP A 199 1.39 -11.45 -25.73
C ASP A 199 2.56 -10.54 -25.27
N ASN A 200 2.28 -9.37 -24.69
CA ASN A 200 3.29 -8.37 -24.39
C ASN A 200 3.11 -7.73 -23.02
N ARG A 201 4.15 -7.85 -22.18
CA ARG A 201 4.16 -7.37 -20.79
C ARG A 201 4.48 -5.87 -20.62
N LYS A 202 4.10 -5.02 -21.58
CA LYS A 202 4.30 -3.56 -21.42
C LYS A 202 3.43 -3.03 -20.29
N GLY A 203 4.02 -2.24 -19.40
CA GLY A 203 3.32 -1.65 -18.25
C GLY A 203 3.08 -2.63 -17.09
N TYR A 204 3.60 -3.87 -17.16
CA TYR A 204 3.47 -4.87 -16.11
C TYR A 204 2.00 -4.99 -15.63
N LYS A 205 1.78 -5.04 -14.30
CA LYS A 205 0.45 -5.12 -13.67
C LYS A 205 -0.50 -4.01 -14.14
N ALA A 206 -0.04 -2.76 -14.19
CA ALA A 206 -0.87 -1.64 -14.63
C ALA A 206 -1.26 -1.76 -16.11
N GLY A 207 -0.37 -2.31 -16.94
CA GLY A 207 -0.65 -2.61 -18.34
C GLY A 207 -1.71 -3.71 -18.50
N ALA A 208 -1.58 -4.80 -17.75
CA ALA A 208 -2.54 -5.90 -17.77
C ALA A 208 -3.94 -5.42 -17.37
N LEU A 209 -4.05 -4.67 -16.26
CA LEU A 209 -5.32 -4.10 -15.80
C LEU A 209 -5.96 -3.18 -16.86
N LYS A 210 -5.15 -2.30 -17.47
CA LYS A 210 -5.63 -1.38 -18.51
C LYS A 210 -6.13 -2.12 -19.75
N GLU A 211 -5.43 -3.16 -20.18
CA GLU A 211 -5.82 -3.99 -21.32
C GLU A 211 -7.10 -4.79 -21.01
N GLY A 212 -7.18 -5.35 -19.81
CA GLY A 212 -8.38 -6.01 -19.28
C GLY A 212 -9.63 -5.13 -19.33
N LEU A 213 -9.50 -3.83 -19.06
CA LEU A 213 -10.61 -2.87 -19.16
C LEU A 213 -11.04 -2.58 -20.61
N GLY A 214 -10.23 -2.94 -21.61
CA GLY A 214 -10.51 -2.72 -23.03
C GLY A 214 -11.46 -3.77 -23.65
N HIS A 215 -11.75 -4.87 -22.96
CA HIS A 215 -12.61 -5.92 -23.47
C HIS A 215 -14.08 -5.46 -23.56
N SER A 216 -14.79 -5.87 -24.60
CA SER A 216 -16.17 -5.43 -24.87
C SER A 216 -17.14 -5.77 -23.74
N TYR A 217 -16.97 -6.94 -23.10
CA TYR A 217 -17.80 -7.38 -21.98
C TYR A 217 -17.56 -6.59 -20.69
N VAL A 218 -16.52 -5.77 -20.60
CA VAL A 218 -16.27 -4.88 -19.44
C VAL A 218 -17.08 -3.59 -19.53
N GLN A 219 -17.49 -3.19 -20.73
CA GLN A 219 -18.21 -1.92 -20.95
C GLN A 219 -19.60 -1.88 -20.29
N GLN A 220 -20.15 -3.04 -19.94
CA GLN A 220 -21.41 -3.17 -19.19
C GLN A 220 -21.22 -3.12 -17.67
N CYS A 221 -19.99 -3.11 -17.16
CA CYS A 221 -19.70 -3.06 -15.73
C CYS A 221 -19.74 -1.61 -15.23
N ASP A 222 -20.49 -1.37 -14.15
CA ASP A 222 -20.59 -0.08 -13.48
C ASP A 222 -19.39 0.18 -12.57
N TYR A 223 -18.86 -0.89 -11.96
CA TYR A 223 -17.76 -0.82 -11.00
C TYR A 223 -16.68 -1.85 -11.30
N VAL A 224 -15.45 -1.51 -10.93
CA VAL A 224 -14.30 -2.40 -11.03
C VAL A 224 -13.69 -2.56 -9.64
N VAL A 225 -13.45 -3.81 -9.27
CA VAL A 225 -12.74 -4.22 -8.07
C VAL A 225 -11.48 -4.94 -8.51
N ILE A 226 -10.36 -4.63 -7.87
CA ILE A 226 -9.06 -5.22 -8.19
C ILE A 226 -8.57 -5.94 -6.94
N PHE A 227 -8.26 -7.23 -7.07
CA PHE A 227 -7.64 -8.03 -6.03
C PHE A 227 -6.27 -8.51 -6.48
N ASP A 228 -5.28 -8.42 -5.61
CA ASP A 228 -3.98 -9.02 -5.85
C ASP A 228 -4.10 -10.56 -5.81
N ALA A 229 -3.20 -11.27 -6.49
CA ALA A 229 -3.27 -12.72 -6.65
C ALA A 229 -3.11 -13.51 -5.34
N ASP A 230 -2.59 -12.88 -4.29
CA ASP A 230 -2.48 -13.43 -2.94
C ASP A 230 -3.66 -13.06 -2.03
N PHE A 231 -4.54 -12.18 -2.50
CA PHE A 231 -5.65 -11.66 -1.70
C PHE A 231 -6.85 -12.61 -1.71
N GLN A 232 -7.40 -12.85 -0.52
CA GLN A 232 -8.57 -13.69 -0.29
C GLN A 232 -9.66 -12.82 0.36
N PRO A 233 -10.50 -12.14 -0.44
CA PRO A 233 -11.56 -11.30 0.13
C PRO A 233 -12.58 -12.14 0.90
N GLU A 234 -13.13 -11.57 1.98
CA GLU A 234 -14.32 -12.13 2.64
C GLU A 234 -15.51 -12.14 1.67
N SER A 235 -16.40 -13.12 1.78
CA SER A 235 -17.51 -13.30 0.84
C SER A 235 -18.45 -12.09 0.79
N ASP A 236 -18.59 -11.35 1.88
CA ASP A 236 -19.43 -10.15 1.99
C ASP A 236 -18.75 -8.86 1.47
N PHE A 237 -17.53 -8.93 0.93
CA PHE A 237 -16.73 -7.77 0.55
C PHE A 237 -17.49 -6.80 -0.37
N LEU A 238 -18.10 -7.31 -1.44
CA LEU A 238 -18.85 -6.49 -2.40
C LEU A 238 -20.09 -5.86 -1.75
N ALA A 239 -20.80 -6.63 -0.91
CA ALA A 239 -21.97 -6.15 -0.18
C ALA A 239 -21.64 -5.01 0.78
N ARG A 240 -20.40 -4.96 1.31
CA ARG A 240 -19.92 -3.85 2.15
C ARG A 240 -19.36 -2.68 1.35
N ALA A 241 -18.65 -2.94 0.25
CA ALA A 241 -17.91 -1.92 -0.48
C ALA A 241 -18.78 -1.15 -1.49
N ILE A 242 -19.58 -1.85 -2.29
CA ILE A 242 -20.34 -1.26 -3.40
C ILE A 242 -21.38 -0.21 -2.94
N PRO A 243 -22.11 -0.38 -1.82
CA PRO A 243 -23.09 0.62 -1.38
C PRO A 243 -22.50 2.02 -1.17
N PHE A 244 -21.24 2.12 -0.75
CA PHE A 244 -20.57 3.41 -0.62
C PHE A 244 -20.43 4.14 -1.96
N LEU A 245 -20.26 3.42 -3.06
CA LEU A 245 -20.16 4.03 -4.39
C LEU A 245 -21.55 4.37 -4.94
N VAL A 246 -22.52 3.47 -4.79
CA VAL A 246 -23.89 3.65 -5.30
C VAL A 246 -24.57 4.85 -4.65
N HIS A 247 -24.51 4.97 -3.32
CA HIS A 247 -25.25 6.02 -2.62
C HIS A 247 -24.54 7.38 -2.61
N ASN A 248 -23.29 7.44 -3.04
CA ASN A 248 -22.47 8.65 -2.93
C ASN A 248 -21.79 8.97 -4.28
N PRO A 249 -22.46 9.67 -5.21
CA PRO A 249 -21.98 9.88 -6.58
C PRO A 249 -20.68 10.71 -6.69
N LYS A 250 -20.23 11.33 -5.59
CA LYS A 250 -18.95 12.05 -5.52
C LYS A 250 -17.78 11.16 -5.10
N VAL A 251 -18.03 9.90 -4.75
CA VAL A 251 -17.00 8.94 -4.34
C VAL A 251 -16.61 8.10 -5.55
N ALA A 252 -15.33 8.13 -5.91
CA ALA A 252 -14.78 7.38 -7.05
C ALA A 252 -14.01 6.11 -6.64
N LEU A 253 -13.61 6.00 -5.37
CA LEU A 253 -12.79 4.89 -4.88
C LEU A 253 -13.20 4.53 -3.45
N VAL A 254 -13.33 3.22 -3.21
CA VAL A 254 -13.40 2.63 -1.89
C VAL A 254 -12.18 1.73 -1.73
N GLN A 255 -11.40 1.97 -0.68
CA GLN A 255 -10.23 1.15 -0.36
C GLN A 255 -10.48 0.42 0.94
N ALA A 256 -10.39 -0.90 0.90
CA ALA A 256 -10.44 -1.73 2.08
C ALA A 256 -9.07 -1.77 2.78
N ARG A 257 -9.11 -2.05 4.09
CA ARG A 257 -7.90 -2.25 4.88
C ARG A 257 -7.26 -3.59 4.51
N TRP A 258 -5.94 -3.59 4.38
CA TRP A 258 -5.16 -4.82 4.26
C TRP A 258 -4.96 -5.43 5.64
N GLU A 259 -5.36 -6.69 5.78
CA GLU A 259 -5.14 -7.49 6.97
C GLU A 259 -4.48 -8.79 6.54
N PHE A 260 -3.44 -9.19 7.26
CA PHE A 260 -2.80 -10.48 7.04
C PHE A 260 -3.51 -11.49 7.93
N GLY A 261 -4.02 -12.57 7.33
CA GLY A 261 -4.58 -13.69 8.09
C GLY A 261 -3.54 -14.22 9.07
N MET A 262 -3.96 -14.41 10.34
CA MET A 262 -3.18 -15.14 11.34
C MET A 262 -3.27 -16.64 11.12
#